data_AF-A0A672GQD3-F1
#
_entry.id   AF-A0A672GQD3-F1
#
_cell.length_a   1.000
_cell.length_b   1.000
_cell.length_c   1.000
_cell.angle_alpha   90.00
_cell.angle_beta   90.00
_cell.angle_gamma   90.00
#
_symmetry.space_group_name_H-M   'P 1'
#
loop_
_entity.id
_entity.type
_entity.pdbx_description
1 polymer ?
#
loop_
_entity_poly.entity_id
_entity_poly.type
_entity_poly.pdbx_seq_one_letter_code
_entity_poly.pdbx_strand_id
1 'polypeptide(L)'
;ESSAEMVMRSLVFLLLLAVSSAKVFERCEWARVLKKYGMDGYRGVTLADWVCLSQWESSYDTGATNYNGLGSTDYGIFQINSRYWCEDGSPTSNGCNIKCSELLSDDVGAAINCAKRVVKDPQGVRAWVAWKRHCENQDLSSYVQGCGVMLMHVKAAVV
;
A
#
# COMPACT_ATOMS: atom_id res chain seq x y z
N GLU A 1 -5.38 39.74 19.43
CA GLU A 1 -4.72 38.45 19.15
C GLU A 1 -3.24 38.58 19.55
N SER A 2 -2.72 37.70 20.40
CA SER A 2 -1.34 37.81 20.91
C SER A 2 -0.33 37.27 19.90
N SER A 3 0.86 37.87 19.81
CA SER A 3 1.97 37.34 18.98
C SER A 3 2.31 35.89 19.33
N ALA A 4 2.10 35.47 20.58
CA ALA A 4 2.29 34.09 21.02
C ALA A 4 1.27 33.12 20.40
N GLU A 5 0.01 33.54 20.23
CA GLU A 5 -1.05 32.74 19.59
C GLU A 5 -0.75 32.54 18.09
N MET A 6 -0.24 33.58 17.43
CA MET A 6 0.14 33.52 16.02
C MET A 6 1.36 32.61 15.80
N VAL A 7 2.38 32.74 16.65
CA VAL A 7 3.57 31.87 16.61
C VAL A 7 3.20 30.42 16.90
N MET A 8 2.32 30.16 17.88
CA MET A 8 1.87 28.80 18.20
C MET A 8 1.04 28.20 17.06
N ARG A 9 0.14 28.97 16.43
CA ARG A 9 -0.60 28.55 15.23
C ARG A 9 0.35 28.25 14.07
N SER A 10 1.32 29.13 13.81
CA SER A 10 2.33 28.93 12.75
C SER A 10 3.21 27.70 13.01
N LEU A 11 3.60 27.43 14.26
CA LEU A 11 4.36 26.23 14.62
C LEU A 11 3.52 24.96 14.45
N VAL A 12 2.22 24.98 14.82
CA VAL A 12 1.28 23.87 14.56
C VAL A 12 1.11 23.64 13.06
N PHE A 13 0.98 24.69 12.24
CA PHE A 13 0.94 24.58 10.77
C PHE A 13 2.26 24.06 10.18
N LEU A 14 3.42 24.46 10.72
CA LEU A 14 4.75 23.96 10.31
C LEU A 14 4.97 22.49 10.72
N LEU A 15 4.42 22.04 11.86
CA LEU A 15 4.39 20.63 12.27
C LEU A 15 3.44 19.79 11.41
N LEU A 16 2.39 20.40 10.84
CA LEU A 16 1.45 19.76 9.90
C LEU A 16 2.02 19.64 8.47
N LEU A 17 3.08 20.37 8.14
CA LEU A 17 3.93 20.10 6.97
C LEU A 17 4.91 18.95 7.28
N ALA A 18 4.39 17.87 7.86
CA ALA A 18 5.15 16.69 8.19
C ALA A 18 5.89 16.24 6.92
N VAL A 19 7.21 16.27 7.02
CA VAL A 19 8.15 15.66 6.09
C VAL A 19 7.58 14.32 5.65
N SER A 20 7.18 14.20 4.38
CA SER A 20 6.92 12.91 3.75
C SER A 20 8.26 12.19 3.65
N SER A 21 8.69 11.61 4.77
CA SER A 21 9.73 10.60 4.76
C SER A 21 9.18 9.44 3.94
N ALA A 22 9.99 8.86 3.07
CA ALA A 22 9.65 7.60 2.41
C ALA A 22 10.05 6.46 3.35
N LYS A 23 9.08 5.65 3.77
CA LYS A 23 9.30 4.45 4.57
C LYS A 23 9.44 3.23 3.66
N VAL A 24 10.58 2.57 3.78
CA VAL A 24 10.77 1.21 3.27
C VAL A 24 10.44 0.24 4.39
N PHE A 25 9.40 -0.58 4.22
CA PHE A 25 9.03 -1.59 5.21
C PHE A 25 9.92 -2.83 5.10
N GLU A 26 10.25 -3.43 6.25
CA GLU A 26 10.77 -4.79 6.28
C GLU A 26 9.65 -5.79 5.95
N ARG A 27 9.97 -6.90 5.27
CA ARG A 27 8.97 -7.91 4.81
C ARG A 27 7.97 -8.32 5.90
N CYS A 28 8.46 -8.66 7.09
CA CYS A 28 7.59 -9.09 8.19
C CYS A 28 6.91 -7.94 8.93
N GLU A 29 7.48 -6.73 8.90
CA GLU A 29 6.77 -5.54 9.35
C GLU A 29 5.55 -5.30 8.45
N TRP A 30 5.76 -5.34 7.13
CA TRP A 30 4.72 -5.16 6.14
C TRP A 30 3.60 -6.19 6.25
N ALA A 31 3.95 -7.47 6.38
CA ALA A 31 2.99 -8.55 6.57
C ALA A 31 2.08 -8.31 7.80
N ARG A 32 2.63 -7.80 8.91
CA ARG A 32 1.84 -7.49 10.12
C ARG A 32 0.92 -6.30 9.89
N VAL A 33 1.38 -5.27 9.19
CA VAL A 33 0.56 -4.11 8.82
C VAL A 33 -0.61 -4.54 7.94
N LEU A 34 -0.34 -5.23 6.82
CA LEU A 34 -1.39 -5.75 5.95
C LEU A 34 -2.42 -6.60 6.70
N LYS A 35 -1.96 -7.49 7.59
CA LYS A 35 -2.86 -8.31 8.42
C LYS A 35 -3.71 -7.46 9.37
N LYS A 36 -3.11 -6.47 10.04
CA LYS A 36 -3.82 -5.53 10.93
C LYS A 36 -4.92 -4.77 10.18
N TYR A 37 -4.71 -4.42 8.91
CA TYR A 37 -5.70 -3.77 8.06
C TYR A 37 -6.69 -4.75 7.42
N GLY A 38 -6.66 -6.04 7.76
CA GLY A 38 -7.62 -7.04 7.25
C GLY A 38 -7.45 -7.34 5.76
N MET A 39 -6.20 -7.33 5.27
CA MET A 39 -5.89 -7.69 3.88
C MET A 39 -5.81 -9.21 3.66
N ASP A 40 -5.53 -9.97 4.72
CA ASP A 40 -5.43 -11.44 4.69
C ASP A 40 -6.78 -12.09 4.31
N GLY A 41 -6.87 -12.61 3.09
CA GLY A 41 -8.10 -13.21 2.54
C GLY A 41 -9.09 -12.21 1.94
N TYR A 42 -8.77 -10.92 1.91
CA TYR A 42 -9.68 -9.91 1.36
C TYR A 42 -9.93 -10.18 -0.14
N ARG A 43 -11.19 -10.45 -0.50
CA ARG A 43 -11.59 -10.86 -1.86
C ARG A 43 -10.85 -12.10 -2.38
N GLY A 44 -10.43 -13.00 -1.47
CA GLY A 44 -9.70 -14.23 -1.83
C GLY A 44 -8.21 -14.02 -2.11
N VAL A 45 -7.68 -12.82 -1.92
CA VAL A 45 -6.24 -12.52 -2.04
C VAL A 45 -5.57 -12.78 -0.70
N THR A 46 -4.59 -13.68 -0.65
CA THR A 46 -3.96 -14.09 0.62
C THR A 46 -3.01 -13.01 1.15
N LEU A 47 -2.63 -13.07 2.43
CA LEU A 47 -1.59 -12.18 2.95
C LEU A 47 -0.28 -12.28 2.17
N ALA A 48 0.10 -13.49 1.76
CA ALA A 48 1.33 -13.73 1.00
C ALA A 48 1.28 -13.10 -0.40
N ASP A 49 0.12 -13.09 -1.05
CA ASP A 49 -0.09 -12.39 -2.33
C ASP A 49 0.20 -10.89 -2.19
N TRP A 50 -0.34 -10.24 -1.16
CA TRP A 50 -0.13 -8.81 -0.94
C TRP A 50 1.32 -8.45 -0.63
N VAL A 51 2.00 -9.29 0.15
CA VAL A 51 3.44 -9.10 0.44
C VAL A 51 4.26 -9.32 -0.83
N CYS A 52 3.98 -10.37 -1.61
CA CYS A 52 4.66 -10.62 -2.88
C CYS A 52 4.45 -9.47 -3.88
N LEU A 53 3.20 -9.00 -4.06
CA LEU A 53 2.87 -7.87 -4.91
C LEU A 53 3.73 -6.64 -4.54
N SER A 54 3.75 -6.28 -3.26
CA SER A 54 4.46 -5.09 -2.79
C SER A 54 5.99 -5.20 -2.97
N GLN A 55 6.55 -6.42 -2.86
CA GLN A 55 7.96 -6.67 -3.12
C GLN A 55 8.33 -6.33 -4.56
N TRP A 56 7.54 -6.80 -5.52
CA TRP A 56 7.86 -6.69 -6.95
C TRP A 56 7.42 -5.38 -7.57
N GLU A 57 6.45 -4.70 -6.98
CA GLU A 57 6.03 -3.37 -7.43
C GLU A 57 6.96 -2.27 -6.91
N SER A 58 7.35 -2.30 -5.63
CA SER A 58 8.02 -1.14 -4.99
C SER A 58 9.20 -1.50 -4.09
N SER A 59 9.55 -2.77 -3.92
CA SER A 59 10.48 -3.21 -2.85
C SER A 59 10.05 -2.73 -1.45
N TYR A 60 8.73 -2.68 -1.21
CA TYR A 60 8.10 -2.22 0.03
C TYR A 60 8.30 -0.72 0.35
N ASP A 61 8.65 0.10 -0.64
CA ASP A 61 8.87 1.53 -0.48
C ASP A 61 7.57 2.34 -0.66
N THR A 62 7.14 3.07 0.37
CA THR A 62 5.99 3.98 0.29
C THR A 62 6.25 5.19 -0.59
N GLY A 63 7.50 5.59 -0.80
CA GLY A 63 7.87 6.72 -1.65
C GLY A 63 8.06 6.38 -3.13
N ALA A 64 7.89 5.11 -3.53
CA ALA A 64 8.16 4.67 -4.89
C ALA A 64 7.25 5.36 -5.92
N THR A 65 7.84 5.86 -7.00
CA THR A 65 7.09 6.40 -8.16
C THR A 65 7.69 5.91 -9.47
N ASN A 66 6.84 5.55 -10.43
CA ASN A 66 7.28 5.13 -11.76
C ASN A 66 6.47 5.83 -12.86
N TYR A 67 7.14 6.58 -13.73
CA TYR A 67 6.51 7.28 -14.85
C TYR A 67 6.41 6.38 -16.08
N ASN A 68 5.20 6.15 -16.58
CA ASN A 68 4.94 5.16 -17.65
C ASN A 68 5.11 5.71 -19.08
N GLY A 69 5.67 6.90 -19.27
CA GLY A 69 5.91 7.52 -20.60
C GLY A 69 4.64 7.98 -21.32
N LEU A 70 3.50 7.32 -21.10
CA LEU A 70 2.18 7.57 -21.68
C LEU A 70 1.33 8.56 -20.87
N GLY A 71 1.97 9.40 -20.04
CA GLY A 71 1.31 10.45 -19.28
C GLY A 71 0.62 9.99 -17.99
N SER A 72 0.92 8.80 -17.48
CA SER A 72 0.52 8.40 -16.12
C SER A 72 1.70 7.90 -15.30
N THR A 73 1.52 7.92 -13.98
CA THR A 73 2.55 7.57 -12.99
C THR A 73 1.96 6.55 -12.01
N ASP A 74 2.76 5.57 -11.62
CA ASP A 74 2.43 4.63 -10.55
C ASP A 74 2.95 5.16 -9.21
N TYR A 75 2.14 5.04 -8.16
CA TYR A 75 2.42 5.64 -6.85
C TYR A 75 2.45 4.63 -5.71
N GLY A 76 3.46 4.80 -4.87
CA GLY A 76 3.61 4.21 -3.55
C GLY A 76 3.82 2.70 -3.55
N ILE A 77 3.62 2.12 -2.36
CA ILE A 77 3.98 0.73 -2.07
C ILE A 77 3.28 -0.30 -2.96
N PHE A 78 2.10 0.03 -3.49
CA PHE A 78 1.33 -0.81 -4.40
C PHE A 78 1.43 -0.38 -5.87
N GLN A 79 2.22 0.65 -6.22
CA GLN A 79 2.34 1.18 -7.59
C GLN A 79 0.96 1.41 -8.24
N ILE A 80 0.09 2.16 -7.56
CA ILE A 80 -1.26 2.45 -8.03
C ILE A 80 -1.21 3.53 -9.12
N ASN A 81 -1.70 3.21 -10.31
CA ASN A 81 -1.60 4.08 -11.49
C ASN A 81 -2.56 5.28 -11.48
N SER A 82 -2.05 6.48 -11.75
CA SER A 82 -2.84 7.72 -11.78
C SER A 82 -3.85 7.80 -12.90
N ARG A 83 -3.72 7.04 -13.99
CA ARG A 83 -4.72 7.05 -15.08
C ARG A 83 -6.11 6.60 -14.61
N TYR A 84 -6.17 5.75 -13.58
CA TYR A 84 -7.39 5.07 -13.18
C TYR A 84 -7.82 5.39 -11.75
N TRP A 85 -6.87 5.55 -10.82
CA TRP A 85 -7.18 5.36 -9.40
C TRP A 85 -7.05 6.62 -8.55
N CYS A 86 -6.18 7.56 -8.90
CA CYS A 86 -5.92 8.76 -8.11
C CYS A 86 -5.66 9.98 -9.01
N GLU A 87 -5.73 11.18 -8.42
CA GLU A 87 -5.52 12.46 -9.10
C GLU A 87 -4.12 13.03 -8.83
N ASP A 88 -3.36 13.32 -9.90
CA ASP A 88 -2.04 13.97 -9.88
C ASP A 88 -1.95 15.18 -10.83
N GLY A 89 -3.07 15.61 -11.43
CA GLY A 89 -3.12 16.63 -12.47
C GLY A 89 -3.04 16.09 -13.90
N SER A 90 -2.84 14.78 -14.08
CA SER A 90 -3.00 14.10 -15.37
C SER A 90 -4.46 13.64 -15.60
N PRO A 91 -4.89 13.37 -16.85
CA PRO A 91 -6.21 12.82 -17.12
C PRO A 91 -6.46 11.48 -16.41
N THR A 92 -7.47 11.45 -15.51
CA THR A 92 -7.75 10.30 -14.65
C THR A 92 -9.24 10.00 -14.49
N SER A 93 -9.57 8.75 -14.19
CA SER A 93 -10.90 8.35 -13.68
C SER A 93 -11.06 8.54 -12.17
N ASN A 94 -9.95 8.68 -11.43
CA ASN A 94 -9.87 8.83 -9.98
C ASN A 94 -10.78 7.86 -9.19
N GLY A 95 -10.69 6.56 -9.49
CA GLY A 95 -11.57 5.53 -8.92
C GLY A 95 -11.48 5.34 -7.41
N CYS A 96 -10.44 5.85 -6.75
CA CYS A 96 -10.31 5.88 -5.29
C CYS A 96 -10.70 7.22 -4.67
N ASN A 97 -10.96 8.25 -5.48
CA ASN A 97 -11.34 9.60 -5.04
C ASN A 97 -10.35 10.24 -4.06
N ILE A 98 -9.06 10.21 -4.41
CA ILE A 98 -7.94 10.71 -3.59
C ILE A 98 -6.89 11.40 -4.47
N LYS A 99 -6.01 12.21 -3.86
CA LYS A 99 -4.80 12.68 -4.53
C LYS A 99 -3.74 11.57 -4.54
N CYS A 100 -2.99 11.44 -5.63
CA CYS A 100 -1.91 10.44 -5.70
C CYS A 100 -0.82 10.66 -4.66
N SER A 101 -0.63 11.90 -4.18
CA SER A 101 0.29 12.20 -3.07
C SER A 101 -0.08 11.48 -1.76
N GLU A 102 -1.35 11.13 -1.55
CA GLU A 102 -1.79 10.38 -0.35
C GLU A 102 -1.29 8.93 -0.37
N LEU A 103 -0.94 8.41 -1.56
CA LEU A 103 -0.38 7.07 -1.72
C LEU A 103 1.11 7.01 -1.35
N LEU A 104 1.76 8.17 -1.19
CA LEU A 104 3.18 8.31 -0.83
C LEU A 104 3.39 8.49 0.69
N SER A 105 2.32 8.38 1.48
CA SER A 105 2.35 8.54 2.93
C SER A 105 2.93 7.30 3.62
N ASP A 106 3.67 7.51 4.71
CA ASP A 106 4.08 6.45 5.64
C ASP A 106 2.88 5.84 6.38
N ASP A 107 1.79 6.61 6.57
CA ASP A 107 0.49 6.04 6.91
C ASP A 107 -0.15 5.45 5.66
N VAL A 108 -0.04 4.13 5.55
CA VAL A 108 -0.51 3.33 4.41
C VAL A 108 -2.03 3.17 4.32
N GLY A 109 -2.81 3.81 5.19
CA GLY A 109 -4.27 3.68 5.21
C GLY A 109 -4.93 4.02 3.86
N ALA A 110 -4.53 5.12 3.23
CA ALA A 110 -5.02 5.53 1.91
C ALA A 110 -4.65 4.50 0.82
N ALA A 111 -3.37 4.08 0.79
CA ALA A 111 -2.87 3.09 -0.15
C ALA A 111 -3.61 1.74 -0.04
N ILE A 112 -3.80 1.24 1.19
CA ILE A 112 -4.51 -0.01 1.45
C ILE A 112 -5.99 0.08 1.05
N ASN A 113 -6.65 1.17 1.38
CA ASN A 113 -8.06 1.37 1.01
C ASN A 113 -8.24 1.45 -0.52
N CYS A 114 -7.31 2.10 -1.22
CA CYS A 114 -7.34 2.16 -2.67
C CYS A 114 -7.04 0.78 -3.28
N ALA A 115 -6.05 0.02 -2.81
CA ALA A 115 -5.80 -1.35 -3.26
C ALA A 115 -7.03 -2.26 -3.04
N LYS A 116 -7.72 -2.13 -1.89
CA LYS A 116 -8.99 -2.80 -1.61
C LYS A 116 -10.11 -2.41 -2.56
N ARG A 117 -10.09 -1.19 -3.12
CA ARG A 117 -11.03 -0.75 -4.15
C ARG A 117 -10.66 -1.37 -5.50
N VAL A 118 -9.38 -1.39 -5.88
CA VAL A 118 -8.92 -1.98 -7.15
C VAL A 118 -9.33 -3.44 -7.27
N VAL A 119 -9.08 -4.27 -6.25
CA VAL A 119 -9.42 -5.71 -6.31
C VAL A 119 -10.93 -6.02 -6.29
N LYS A 120 -11.80 -5.01 -6.17
CA LYS A 120 -13.24 -5.19 -6.38
C LYS A 120 -13.61 -5.24 -7.87
N ASP A 121 -12.76 -4.71 -8.74
CA ASP A 121 -12.98 -4.77 -10.19
C ASP A 121 -12.73 -6.19 -10.72
N PRO A 122 -13.28 -6.55 -11.90
CA PRO A 122 -13.26 -7.94 -12.40
C PRO A 122 -11.88 -8.59 -12.53
N GLN A 123 -10.81 -7.79 -12.70
CA GLN A 123 -9.44 -8.32 -12.76
C GLN A 123 -8.92 -8.77 -11.39
N GLY A 124 -9.50 -8.32 -10.27
CA GLY A 124 -8.99 -8.61 -8.93
C GLY A 124 -7.52 -8.21 -8.78
N VAL A 125 -6.72 -9.06 -8.12
CA VAL A 125 -5.27 -8.84 -7.94
C VAL A 125 -4.47 -8.92 -9.26
N ARG A 126 -5.05 -9.50 -10.33
CA ARG A 126 -4.43 -9.54 -11.67
C ARG A 126 -4.35 -8.17 -12.36
N ALA A 127 -4.93 -7.12 -11.75
CA ALA A 127 -4.73 -5.74 -12.19
C ALA A 127 -3.24 -5.34 -12.11
N TRP A 128 -2.47 -5.90 -11.18
CA TRP A 128 -1.05 -5.65 -11.02
C TRP A 128 -0.22 -6.54 -11.93
N VAL A 129 0.61 -5.92 -12.77
CA VAL A 129 1.45 -6.63 -13.75
C VAL A 129 2.59 -7.38 -13.03
N ALA A 130 3.19 -6.81 -11.99
CA ALA A 130 4.25 -7.47 -11.26
C ALA A 130 3.73 -8.71 -10.52
N TRP A 131 2.54 -8.62 -9.90
CA TRP A 131 1.91 -9.80 -9.26
C TRP A 131 1.67 -10.93 -10.26
N LYS A 132 1.12 -10.65 -11.46
CA LYS A 132 0.95 -11.68 -12.50
C LYS A 132 2.26 -12.33 -12.92
N ARG A 133 3.35 -11.56 -12.97
CA ARG A 133 4.65 -12.04 -13.45
C ARG A 133 5.43 -12.84 -12.41
N HIS A 134 5.33 -12.44 -11.14
CA HIS A 134 6.24 -12.90 -10.10
C HIS A 134 5.55 -13.65 -8.95
N CYS A 135 4.23 -13.53 -8.82
CA CYS A 135 3.48 -14.10 -7.70
C CYS A 135 2.46 -15.15 -8.13
N GLU A 136 1.80 -14.93 -9.27
CA GLU A 136 0.77 -15.83 -9.75
C GLU A 136 1.30 -17.25 -10.00
N ASN A 137 0.57 -18.25 -9.49
CA ASN A 137 0.90 -19.67 -9.57
C ASN A 137 2.26 -20.05 -8.94
N GLN A 138 2.79 -19.24 -8.02
CA GLN A 138 3.99 -19.55 -7.26
C GLN A 138 3.65 -20.03 -5.84
N ASP A 139 4.58 -20.73 -5.20
CA ASP A 139 4.53 -20.90 -3.75
C ASP A 139 4.96 -19.60 -3.06
N LEU A 140 4.00 -18.92 -2.44
CA LEU A 140 4.22 -17.64 -1.75
C LEU A 140 4.51 -17.80 -0.25
N SER A 141 4.66 -19.02 0.26
CA SER A 141 4.85 -19.29 1.70
C SER A 141 6.03 -18.52 2.30
N SER A 142 7.11 -18.36 1.54
CA SER A 142 8.31 -17.61 1.92
C SER A 142 8.05 -16.13 2.26
N TYR A 143 7.04 -15.50 1.64
CA TYR A 143 6.73 -14.09 1.87
C TYR A 143 6.18 -13.82 3.27
N VAL A 144 5.60 -14.82 3.94
CA VAL A 144 5.07 -14.69 5.31
C VAL A 144 5.77 -15.61 6.32
N GLN A 145 6.72 -16.44 5.86
CA GLN A 145 7.49 -17.33 6.72
C GLN A 145 8.27 -16.54 7.77
N GLY A 146 8.19 -16.99 9.03
CA GLY A 146 8.89 -16.38 10.16
C GLY A 146 8.27 -15.07 10.69
N CYS A 147 7.19 -14.54 10.08
CA CYS A 147 6.65 -13.24 10.48
C CYS A 147 5.74 -13.27 11.71
N GLY A 148 5.33 -14.46 12.17
CA GLY A 148 4.40 -14.62 13.30
C GLY A 148 2.98 -14.13 12.99
N VAL A 149 2.61 -14.09 11.70
CA VAL A 149 1.31 -13.62 11.20
C VAL A 149 0.36 -14.74 10.81
N MET A 150 0.85 -15.97 10.70
CA MET A 150 -0.06 -17.12 10.60
C MET A 150 -0.85 -17.16 11.90
N LEU A 151 -2.17 -17.28 11.81
CA LEU A 151 -2.93 -17.75 12.97
C LEU A 151 -2.19 -19.00 13.42
N MET A 152 -1.88 -19.08 14.72
CA MET A 152 -1.74 -20.38 15.33
C MET A 152 -3.03 -21.10 14.94
N HIS A 153 -3.00 -21.90 13.88
CA HIS A 153 -3.75 -23.13 13.90
C HIS A 153 -3.34 -23.68 15.25
N VAL A 154 -4.26 -23.60 16.21
CA VAL A 154 -4.19 -24.27 17.49
C VAL A 154 -3.42 -25.53 17.18
N LYS A 155 -2.21 -25.67 17.75
CA LYS A 155 -1.59 -26.99 17.81
C LYS A 155 -2.72 -27.82 18.38
N ALA A 156 -3.42 -28.57 17.54
CA ALA A 156 -4.25 -29.66 17.99
C ALA A 156 -3.21 -30.57 18.60
N ALA A 157 -2.95 -30.33 19.88
CA ALA A 157 -2.21 -31.22 20.72
C ALA A 157 -3.00 -32.51 20.61
N VAL A 158 -2.42 -33.45 19.88
CA VAL A 158 -2.75 -34.85 20.03
C VAL A 158 -2.47 -35.14 21.50
N VAL A 159 -3.53 -35.19 22.29
CA VAL A 159 -3.61 -35.89 23.58
C VAL A 159 -4.94 -36.62 23.59
#